data_AF-A0A821WLG9-F1
#
_entry.id   AF-A0A821WLG9-F1
#
_cell.length_a   1.000
_cell.length_b   1.000
_cell.length_c   1.000
_cell.angle_alpha   90.00
_cell.angle_beta   90.00
_cell.angle_gamma   90.00
#
_symmetry.space_group_name_H-M   'P 1'
#
loop_
_entity.id
_entity.type
_entity.pdbx_description
1 polymer ?
#
loop_
_entity_poly.entity_id
_entity_poly.type
_entity_poly.pdbx_seq_one_letter_code
_entity_poly.pdbx_strand_id
1 'polypeptide(L)'
;MILAAINSRVGTLIPPNSIASIANTTTTTNGAITTAYTSDTLETTSLTNNRYLSNDPDQARIILGTALALVSGLVHLAMAILHFGYVTVYLSDSIIQGFTTASAIHIITSQLPPLLGIKIKTVTGQSKVIKNWIEIFKNINKSNAATCIIGGISIALFATVRDQINERFKGRIPIPIPIELIIVILGTSISAAFDFNKRWNVNIVGRLPLGIPSPSVPPMGAISDVIGDGIAIAIVCFVLNISMAKLFATKYKYPVSPNQELFAYGVGNVVTSFFNGFPACVALSRCAVIEGTGGKTQLGGFLASIVVLIIILVVGPLFRTLPNTCLAAIIITAMKNMLLQTKQLPLLWRTNKLEFLAWIITFAGVVLLDVDYGLYVGVATTILLLIIRSQRPHASSLGYLSSASVYEDKNAYPSATDVPNIKIFRFEENIYYANVDVFKKLFVKRMEYRVDDQIKAMNDEVMSIEREYTARLNKPNKYIMKFKQHFQNDNTTNIDAKLEQDNIEIDENKIIEEKNEKIKEARKKYRPNFDHIIIDCSPVNYMDMMGIKTLIQTFKDYKEIGVTVLLCHVRPTVYRQLLRMNYMQVAGRESIHVA
;
A
#
# COMPACT_ATOMS: atom_id res chain seq x y z
N MET A 1 4.59 -5.96 -14.79
CA MET A 1 5.43 -6.84 -15.62
C MET A 1 6.17 -7.89 -14.79
N ILE A 2 6.85 -7.54 -13.69
CA ILE A 2 7.51 -8.52 -12.80
C ILE A 2 6.49 -9.42 -12.06
N LEU A 3 5.38 -8.87 -11.56
CA LEU A 3 4.27 -9.68 -11.00
C LEU A 3 3.54 -10.57 -12.04
N ALA A 4 3.51 -10.15 -13.31
CA ALA A 4 2.90 -10.94 -14.39
C ALA A 4 3.84 -12.08 -14.86
N ALA A 5 5.16 -11.86 -14.83
CA ALA A 5 6.17 -12.89 -15.09
C ALA A 5 6.28 -13.91 -13.93
N ILE A 6 5.96 -13.51 -12.70
CA ILE A 6 5.83 -14.44 -11.56
C ILE A 6 4.54 -15.27 -11.70
N ASN A 7 3.41 -14.66 -12.07
CA ASN A 7 2.16 -15.40 -12.27
C ASN A 7 2.20 -16.39 -13.45
N SER A 8 2.92 -16.08 -14.54
CA SER A 8 2.94 -16.97 -15.72
C SER A 8 3.89 -18.16 -15.61
N ARG A 9 4.80 -18.18 -14.61
CA ARG A 9 5.72 -19.33 -14.36
C ARG A 9 5.41 -20.11 -13.08
N VAL A 10 4.61 -19.56 -12.17
CA VAL A 10 4.17 -20.26 -10.94
C VAL A 10 2.79 -20.93 -11.11
N GLY A 11 2.03 -20.52 -12.13
CA GLY A 11 0.66 -20.99 -12.38
C GLY A 11 0.48 -22.44 -12.87
N THR A 12 1.54 -23.23 -13.01
CA THR A 12 1.46 -24.62 -13.53
C THR A 12 2.04 -25.70 -12.61
N LEU A 13 2.47 -25.37 -11.38
CA LEU A 13 3.11 -26.34 -10.47
C LEU A 13 2.45 -26.51 -9.09
N ILE A 14 1.28 -25.92 -8.86
CA ILE A 14 0.60 -25.97 -7.56
C ILE A 14 -0.83 -26.53 -7.77
N PRO A 15 -1.14 -27.77 -7.32
CA PRO A 15 -2.49 -28.28 -7.42
C PRO A 15 -3.43 -27.46 -6.52
N PRO A 16 -4.67 -27.18 -6.96
CA PRO A 16 -5.61 -26.26 -6.29
C PRO A 16 -6.00 -26.67 -4.86
N ASN A 17 -5.73 -27.93 -4.47
CA ASN A 17 -6.02 -28.46 -3.13
C ASN A 17 -4.99 -28.07 -2.05
N SER A 18 -3.83 -27.53 -2.44
CA SER A 18 -2.80 -27.05 -1.51
C SER A 18 -3.07 -25.64 -0.96
N ILE A 19 -4.04 -24.91 -1.54
CA ILE A 19 -4.40 -23.54 -1.12
C ILE A 19 -5.34 -23.55 0.09
N ALA A 20 -6.00 -24.67 0.35
CA ALA A 20 -6.93 -24.84 1.48
C ALA A 20 -6.22 -25.11 2.82
N SER A 21 -4.98 -25.62 2.82
CA SER A 21 -4.18 -25.82 4.05
C SER A 21 -3.48 -24.54 4.53
N ILE A 22 -3.34 -23.54 3.66
CA ILE A 22 -2.66 -22.25 3.89
C ILE A 22 -3.45 -21.36 4.87
N ALA A 23 -4.72 -21.66 5.12
CA ALA A 23 -5.65 -20.81 5.86
C ALA A 23 -5.61 -20.96 7.40
N ASN A 24 -4.55 -21.54 7.99
CA ASN A 24 -4.60 -22.02 9.39
C ASN A 24 -3.54 -21.50 10.36
N THR A 25 -2.61 -20.63 9.95
CA THR A 25 -1.35 -20.49 10.74
C THR A 25 -1.04 -19.10 11.31
N THR A 26 -1.96 -18.13 11.25
CA THR A 26 -1.65 -16.74 11.64
C THR A 26 -2.51 -16.12 12.74
N THR A 27 -3.29 -16.91 13.47
CA THR A 27 -3.95 -16.46 14.71
C THR A 27 -3.61 -17.37 15.87
N THR A 28 -2.82 -16.82 16.80
CA THR A 28 -2.22 -17.47 17.99
C THR A 28 -1.19 -18.56 17.67
N THR A 29 0.09 -18.25 17.89
CA THR A 29 1.17 -19.24 18.02
C THR A 29 0.87 -20.35 19.05
N ASN A 30 -0.08 -20.12 19.98
CA ASN A 30 -0.63 -21.16 20.86
C ASN A 30 -1.85 -21.91 20.30
N GLY A 31 -2.60 -21.29 19.37
CA GLY A 31 -3.81 -21.85 18.78
C GLY A 31 -3.52 -22.73 17.56
N ALA A 32 -2.61 -22.31 16.67
CA ALA A 32 -2.28 -23.00 15.42
C ALA A 32 -1.81 -24.46 15.64
N ILE A 33 -0.99 -24.68 16.66
CA ILE A 33 -0.51 -26.02 17.05
C ILE A 33 -1.69 -26.90 17.52
N THR A 34 -2.68 -26.30 18.19
CA THR A 34 -3.88 -26.99 18.65
C THR A 34 -4.86 -27.22 17.49
N THR A 35 -5.03 -26.26 16.57
CA THR A 35 -6.06 -26.30 15.52
C THR A 35 -5.69 -27.12 14.29
N ALA A 36 -4.41 -27.31 13.97
CA ALA A 36 -4.01 -28.09 12.80
C ALA A 36 -4.27 -29.60 12.96
N TYR A 37 -4.42 -30.13 14.19
CA TYR A 37 -4.44 -31.58 14.41
C TYR A 37 -5.35 -32.06 15.55
N THR A 38 -6.39 -31.32 15.95
CA THR A 38 -7.49 -31.85 16.80
C THR A 38 -8.58 -32.56 16.01
N SER A 39 -8.32 -32.94 14.76
CA SER A 39 -9.28 -33.65 13.93
C SER A 39 -9.30 -35.15 14.25
N ASP A 40 -10.24 -35.55 15.10
CA ASP A 40 -10.86 -36.90 15.09
C ASP A 40 -11.72 -37.12 13.82
N THR A 41 -11.46 -36.36 12.74
CA THR A 41 -12.13 -36.50 11.44
C THR A 41 -11.08 -36.43 10.35
N LEU A 42 -10.30 -37.50 10.23
CA LEU A 42 -9.59 -37.89 9.01
C LEU A 42 -9.92 -39.36 8.71
N GLU A 43 -11.20 -39.71 8.70
CA GLU A 43 -11.65 -40.72 7.76
C GLU A 43 -12.04 -40.01 6.46
N THR A 44 -11.38 -40.42 5.38
CA THR A 44 -11.68 -40.11 3.98
C THR A 44 -11.63 -38.63 3.59
N THR A 45 -10.48 -38.18 3.07
CA THR A 45 -10.23 -38.09 1.61
C THR A 45 -8.85 -37.46 1.37
N SER A 46 -7.99 -38.14 0.61
CA SER A 46 -6.71 -37.69 0.01
C SER A 46 -5.58 -37.21 0.95
N LEU A 47 -4.95 -38.12 1.68
CA LEU A 47 -3.58 -37.97 2.22
C LEU A 47 -2.77 -39.26 1.99
N THR A 48 -2.59 -39.62 0.72
CA THR A 48 -1.54 -40.55 0.30
C THR A 48 -0.19 -39.83 0.40
N ASN A 49 0.47 -39.91 1.56
CA ASN A 49 1.92 -39.75 1.85
C ASN A 49 2.20 -39.02 3.18
N ASN A 50 1.70 -39.51 4.31
CA ASN A 50 2.14 -38.97 5.61
C ASN A 50 3.34 -39.75 6.17
N ARG A 51 4.55 -39.27 5.87
CA ARG A 51 5.84 -39.79 6.39
C ARG A 51 6.10 -39.49 7.88
N TYR A 52 5.26 -38.68 8.53
CA TYR A 52 5.49 -38.18 9.90
C TYR A 52 4.40 -38.53 10.91
N LEU A 53 3.56 -39.53 10.60
CA LEU A 53 2.69 -40.13 11.61
C LEU A 53 3.53 -40.99 12.57
N SER A 54 4.14 -40.34 13.54
CA SER A 54 4.30 -40.96 14.85
C SER A 54 2.90 -41.28 15.40
N ASN A 55 2.76 -42.34 16.18
CA ASN A 55 1.51 -42.69 16.90
C ASN A 55 1.03 -41.59 17.88
N ASP A 56 1.76 -40.48 18.00
CA ASP A 56 1.49 -39.33 18.84
C ASP A 56 1.33 -38.05 17.97
N PRO A 57 0.11 -37.45 17.91
CA PRO A 57 -0.15 -36.22 17.17
C PRO A 57 0.59 -34.99 17.74
N ASP A 58 0.99 -35.01 19.01
CA ASP A 58 1.73 -33.90 19.61
C ASP A 58 3.19 -33.87 19.16
N GLN A 59 3.80 -35.02 18.85
CA GLN A 59 5.13 -35.08 18.26
C GLN A 59 5.14 -34.55 16.82
N ALA A 60 4.15 -34.92 16.01
CA ALA A 60 4.01 -34.42 14.65
C ALA A 60 3.88 -32.89 14.61
N ARG A 61 3.13 -32.31 15.56
CA ARG A 61 3.00 -30.86 15.75
C ARG A 61 4.33 -30.17 16.03
N ILE A 62 5.15 -30.75 16.92
CA ILE A 62 6.47 -30.20 17.26
C ILE A 62 7.40 -30.22 16.05
N ILE A 63 7.42 -31.33 15.30
CA ILE A 63 8.23 -31.49 14.08
C ILE A 63 7.88 -30.40 13.05
N LEU A 64 6.59 -30.23 12.75
CA LEU A 64 6.13 -29.25 11.77
C LEU A 64 6.33 -27.81 12.25
N GLY A 65 6.07 -27.53 13.53
CA GLY A 65 6.35 -26.22 14.14
C GLY A 65 7.83 -25.85 14.05
N THR A 66 8.71 -26.83 14.26
CA THR A 66 10.16 -26.66 14.16
C THR A 66 10.62 -26.38 12.73
N ALA A 67 10.07 -27.12 11.76
CA ALA A 67 10.33 -26.87 10.34
C ALA A 67 9.84 -25.48 9.91
N LEU A 68 8.66 -25.06 10.35
CA LEU A 68 8.14 -23.71 10.11
C LEU A 68 9.04 -22.62 10.70
N ALA A 69 9.59 -22.83 11.90
CA ALA A 69 10.51 -21.89 12.53
C ALA A 69 11.76 -21.69 11.69
N LEU A 70 12.33 -22.80 11.18
CA LEU A 70 13.49 -22.76 10.31
C LEU A 70 13.18 -22.03 8.99
N VAL A 71 12.10 -22.40 8.30
CA VAL A 71 11.71 -21.77 7.03
C VAL A 71 11.45 -20.27 7.23
N SER A 72 10.67 -19.91 8.24
CA SER A 72 10.37 -18.50 8.54
C SER A 72 11.64 -17.69 8.82
N GLY A 73 12.56 -18.26 9.62
CA GLY A 73 13.85 -17.63 9.92
C GLY A 73 14.73 -17.45 8.69
N LEU A 74 14.83 -18.46 7.81
CA LEU A 74 15.57 -18.36 6.55
C LEU A 74 14.97 -17.33 5.61
N VAL A 75 13.63 -17.25 5.52
CA VAL A 75 12.93 -16.25 4.70
C VAL A 75 13.17 -14.84 5.24
N HIS A 76 13.13 -14.64 6.56
CA HIS A 76 13.49 -13.36 7.19
C HIS A 76 14.94 -12.96 6.90
N LEU A 77 15.90 -13.88 6.99
CA LEU A 77 17.30 -13.62 6.65
C LEU A 77 17.46 -13.28 5.17
N ALA A 78 16.80 -14.01 4.27
CA ALA A 78 16.82 -13.70 2.84
C ALA A 78 16.24 -12.31 2.56
N MET A 79 15.11 -11.96 3.19
CA MET A 79 14.52 -10.62 3.10
C MET A 79 15.45 -9.53 3.66
N ALA A 80 16.18 -9.80 4.76
CA ALA A 80 17.14 -8.86 5.33
C ALA A 80 18.32 -8.60 4.36
N ILE A 81 18.89 -9.66 3.77
CA ILE A 81 19.99 -9.57 2.80
C ILE A 81 19.56 -8.79 1.56
N LEU A 82 18.34 -9.05 1.07
CA LEU A 82 17.75 -8.33 -0.06
C LEU A 82 17.25 -6.92 0.27
N HIS A 83 17.45 -6.46 1.51
CA HIS A 83 17.00 -5.15 2.00
C HIS A 83 15.49 -4.91 1.82
N PHE A 84 14.68 -5.96 1.94
CA PHE A 84 13.24 -5.93 1.71
C PHE A 84 12.47 -5.12 2.76
N GLY A 85 13.12 -4.74 3.88
CA GLY A 85 12.54 -3.88 4.89
C GLY A 85 12.08 -2.51 4.37
N TYR A 86 12.57 -2.07 3.21
CA TYR A 86 12.08 -0.87 2.52
C TYR A 86 10.58 -0.92 2.21
N VAL A 87 10.00 -2.10 1.96
CA VAL A 87 8.56 -2.26 1.67
C VAL A 87 7.68 -1.75 2.81
N THR A 88 8.20 -1.68 4.03
CA THR A 88 7.46 -1.14 5.17
C THR A 88 7.18 0.36 5.06
N VAL A 89 7.82 1.10 4.15
CA VAL A 89 7.46 2.49 3.82
C VAL A 89 6.01 2.59 3.33
N TYR A 90 5.48 1.53 2.71
CA TYR A 90 4.09 1.49 2.22
C TYR A 90 3.07 1.12 3.30
N LEU A 91 3.51 0.75 4.51
CA LEU A 91 2.63 0.50 5.66
C LEU A 91 2.37 1.83 6.38
N SER A 92 1.27 2.49 6.02
CA SER A 92 0.81 3.70 6.70
C SER A 92 0.28 3.38 8.10
N ASP A 93 0.30 4.37 8.98
CA ASP A 93 -0.21 4.22 10.35
C ASP A 93 -1.68 3.77 10.37
N SER A 94 -2.49 4.24 9.42
CA SER A 94 -3.90 3.86 9.29
C SER A 94 -4.10 2.38 8.95
N ILE A 95 -3.25 1.80 8.09
CA ILE A 95 -3.28 0.34 7.82
C ILE A 95 -2.88 -0.42 9.08
N ILE A 96 -1.78 -0.02 9.71
CA ILE A 96 -1.23 -0.70 10.89
C ILE A 96 -2.28 -0.73 12.01
N GLN A 97 -2.97 0.37 12.24
CA GLN A 97 -4.03 0.43 13.22
C GLN A 97 -5.21 -0.47 12.85
N GLY A 98 -5.73 -0.38 11.61
CA GLY A 98 -6.83 -1.22 11.16
C GLY A 98 -6.51 -2.72 11.26
N PHE A 99 -5.30 -3.10 10.89
CA PHE A 99 -4.77 -4.46 10.97
C PHE A 99 -4.64 -4.96 12.42
N THR A 100 -4.04 -4.17 13.32
CA THR A 100 -3.85 -4.58 14.72
C THR A 100 -5.17 -4.63 15.51
N THR A 101 -6.11 -3.71 15.25
CA THR A 101 -7.47 -3.77 15.81
C THR A 101 -8.22 -5.02 15.33
N ALA A 102 -8.18 -5.34 14.03
CA ALA A 102 -8.83 -6.54 13.52
C ALA A 102 -8.18 -7.83 14.04
N SER A 103 -6.86 -7.86 14.15
CA SER A 103 -6.12 -8.98 14.75
C SER A 103 -6.52 -9.20 16.22
N ALA A 104 -6.76 -8.12 16.97
CA ALA A 104 -7.26 -8.21 18.34
C ALA A 104 -8.64 -8.88 18.42
N ILE A 105 -9.53 -8.63 17.45
CA ILE A 105 -10.84 -9.32 17.37
C ILE A 105 -10.65 -10.82 17.18
N HIS A 106 -9.78 -11.23 16.25
CA HIS A 106 -9.47 -12.64 16.05
C HIS A 106 -8.95 -13.32 17.31
N ILE A 107 -8.04 -12.67 18.03
CA ILE A 107 -7.49 -13.17 19.29
C ILE A 107 -8.61 -13.31 20.33
N ILE A 108 -9.45 -12.29 20.52
CA ILE A 108 -10.57 -12.36 21.47
C ILE A 108 -11.52 -13.51 21.11
N THR A 109 -11.86 -13.66 19.83
CA THR A 109 -12.70 -14.76 19.34
C THR A 109 -12.09 -16.13 19.65
N SER A 110 -10.77 -16.29 19.56
CA SER A 110 -10.11 -17.55 19.89
C SER A 110 -10.03 -17.83 21.40
N GLN A 111 -10.11 -16.80 22.25
CA GLN A 111 -10.08 -16.93 23.71
C GLN A 111 -11.46 -17.09 24.35
N LEU A 112 -12.55 -16.80 23.63
CA LEU A 112 -13.91 -16.98 24.12
C LEU A 112 -14.25 -18.43 24.52
N PRO A 113 -13.91 -19.48 23.74
CA PRO A 113 -14.18 -20.86 24.12
C PRO A 113 -13.56 -21.31 25.46
N PRO A 114 -12.24 -21.10 25.72
CA PRO A 114 -11.66 -21.45 27.02
C PRO A 114 -12.18 -20.59 28.18
N LEU A 115 -12.61 -19.34 27.91
CA LEU A 115 -13.27 -18.49 28.92
C LEU A 115 -14.64 -19.05 29.36
N LEU A 116 -15.41 -19.59 28.40
CA LEU A 116 -16.73 -20.17 28.63
C LEU A 116 -16.68 -21.67 29.03
N GLY A 117 -15.49 -22.28 28.93
CA GLY A 117 -15.30 -23.71 29.19
C GLY A 117 -15.95 -24.62 28.14
N ILE A 118 -16.21 -24.12 26.93
CA ILE A 118 -16.81 -24.90 25.84
C ILE A 118 -15.73 -25.45 24.91
N LYS A 119 -15.97 -26.64 24.35
CA LYS A 119 -15.20 -27.19 23.24
C LYS A 119 -15.97 -26.90 21.95
N ILE A 120 -15.37 -26.13 21.06
CA ILE A 120 -15.93 -25.84 19.73
C ILE A 120 -15.13 -26.62 18.68
N LYS A 121 -15.81 -27.00 17.58
CA LYS A 121 -15.10 -27.52 16.42
C LYS A 121 -14.26 -26.40 15.82
N THR A 122 -12.99 -26.67 15.60
CA THR A 122 -12.10 -25.74 14.91
C THR A 122 -12.64 -25.45 13.53
N VAL A 123 -12.92 -24.17 13.25
CA VAL A 123 -13.31 -23.73 11.91
C VAL A 123 -12.11 -23.09 11.22
N THR A 124 -11.88 -23.52 9.98
CA THR A 124 -10.76 -23.11 9.13
C THR A 124 -11.28 -22.35 7.90
N GLY A 125 -10.41 -21.57 7.25
CA GLY A 125 -10.73 -20.82 6.04
C GLY A 125 -11.36 -19.44 6.27
N GLN A 126 -11.78 -18.81 5.17
CA GLN A 126 -12.34 -17.45 5.16
C GLN A 126 -13.56 -17.31 6.09
N SER A 127 -13.77 -16.10 6.59
CA SER A 127 -14.80 -15.75 7.57
C SER A 127 -14.71 -16.55 8.88
N LYS A 128 -13.49 -16.94 9.29
CA LYS A 128 -13.22 -17.71 10.51
C LYS A 128 -13.83 -17.08 11.75
N VAL A 129 -13.73 -15.76 11.89
CA VAL A 129 -14.32 -15.01 13.02
C VAL A 129 -15.83 -15.27 13.07
N ILE A 130 -16.54 -15.05 11.97
CA ILE A 130 -17.99 -15.20 11.89
C ILE A 130 -18.40 -16.64 12.20
N LYS A 131 -17.72 -17.62 11.58
CA LYS A 131 -18.04 -19.04 11.80
C LYS A 131 -17.77 -19.47 13.25
N ASN A 132 -16.68 -19.00 13.87
CA ASN A 132 -16.40 -19.27 15.28
C ASN A 132 -17.46 -18.66 16.19
N TRP A 133 -17.92 -17.43 15.92
CA TRP A 133 -19.02 -16.83 16.69
C TRP A 133 -20.31 -17.65 16.56
N ILE A 134 -20.66 -18.12 15.36
CA ILE A 134 -21.82 -19.01 15.15
C ILE A 134 -21.67 -20.28 15.99
N GLU A 135 -20.50 -20.92 15.98
CA GLU A 135 -20.26 -22.16 16.73
C GLU A 135 -20.25 -21.95 18.25
N ILE A 136 -19.76 -20.80 18.72
CA ILE A 136 -19.82 -20.38 20.12
C ILE A 136 -21.29 -20.23 20.54
N PHE A 137 -22.10 -19.52 19.76
CA PHE A 137 -23.53 -19.34 20.08
C PHE A 137 -24.31 -20.67 20.05
N LYS A 138 -23.97 -21.59 19.14
CA LYS A 138 -24.58 -22.93 19.10
C LYS A 138 -24.25 -23.77 20.33
N ASN A 139 -23.03 -23.67 20.85
CA ASN A 139 -22.58 -24.47 22.00
C ASN A 139 -22.66 -23.72 23.34
N ILE A 140 -23.27 -22.53 23.37
CA ILE A 140 -23.32 -21.68 24.59
C ILE A 140 -24.02 -22.40 25.75
N ASN A 141 -25.02 -23.23 25.45
CA ASN A 141 -25.75 -24.03 26.44
C ASN A 141 -24.90 -25.13 27.09
N LYS A 142 -23.76 -25.51 26.48
CA LYS A 142 -22.80 -26.48 27.02
C LYS A 142 -21.68 -25.79 27.83
N SER A 143 -21.84 -24.52 28.14
CA SER A 143 -20.85 -23.78 28.92
C SER A 143 -20.73 -24.32 30.34
N ASN A 144 -19.51 -24.25 30.86
CA ASN A 144 -19.23 -24.67 32.23
C ASN A 144 -19.38 -23.47 33.16
N ALA A 145 -20.42 -23.49 34.01
CA ALA A 145 -20.73 -22.40 34.92
C ALA A 145 -19.55 -22.02 35.83
N ALA A 146 -18.79 -22.99 36.36
CA ALA A 146 -17.62 -22.72 37.19
C ALA A 146 -16.54 -21.98 36.39
N THR A 147 -16.26 -22.42 35.17
CA THR A 147 -15.29 -21.77 34.26
C THR A 147 -15.70 -20.35 33.92
N CYS A 148 -16.99 -20.11 33.65
CA CYS A 148 -17.55 -18.78 33.38
C CYS A 148 -17.42 -17.85 34.58
N ILE A 149 -17.72 -18.32 35.80
CA ILE A 149 -17.60 -17.54 37.02
C ILE A 149 -16.15 -17.16 37.29
N ILE A 150 -15.22 -18.12 37.22
CA ILE A 150 -13.79 -17.87 37.42
C ILE A 150 -13.26 -16.88 36.37
N GLY A 151 -13.65 -17.06 35.11
CA GLY A 151 -13.28 -16.16 34.01
C GLY A 151 -13.83 -14.75 34.21
N GLY A 152 -15.11 -14.64 34.57
CA GLY A 152 -15.77 -13.36 34.86
C GLY A 152 -15.15 -12.61 36.03
N ILE A 153 -14.86 -13.30 37.14
CA ILE A 153 -14.15 -12.74 38.29
C ILE A 153 -12.75 -12.29 37.87
N SER A 154 -12.02 -13.10 37.10
CA SER A 154 -10.69 -12.75 36.61
C SER A 154 -10.73 -11.48 35.76
N ILE A 155 -11.66 -11.38 34.80
CA ILE A 155 -11.83 -10.18 33.96
C ILE A 155 -12.21 -8.97 34.81
N ALA A 156 -13.12 -9.12 35.78
CA ALA A 156 -13.53 -8.03 36.67
C ALA A 156 -12.36 -7.53 37.54
N LEU A 157 -11.56 -8.44 38.08
CA LEU A 157 -10.35 -8.10 38.83
C LEU A 157 -9.31 -7.40 37.95
N PHE A 158 -9.10 -7.89 36.73
CA PHE A 158 -8.23 -7.21 35.77
C PHE A 158 -8.70 -5.79 35.48
N ALA A 159 -9.99 -5.61 35.15
CA ALA A 159 -10.54 -4.30 34.81
C ALA A 159 -10.47 -3.33 36.01
N THR A 160 -10.84 -3.78 37.22
CA THR A 160 -10.83 -2.92 38.41
C THR A 160 -9.41 -2.55 38.84
N VAL A 161 -8.52 -3.54 39.00
CA VAL A 161 -7.15 -3.29 39.48
C VAL A 161 -6.32 -2.53 38.45
N ARG A 162 -6.38 -2.94 37.18
CA ARG A 162 -5.58 -2.30 36.13
C ARG A 162 -6.10 -0.93 35.75
N ASP A 163 -7.40 -0.79 35.49
CA ASP A 163 -7.93 0.45 34.91
C ASP A 163 -8.33 1.48 35.96
N GLN A 164 -8.75 1.06 37.16
CA GLN A 164 -9.21 1.98 38.20
C GLN A 164 -8.14 2.20 39.26
N ILE A 165 -7.59 1.14 39.84
CA ILE A 165 -6.67 1.26 40.99
C ILE A 165 -5.29 1.75 40.52
N ASN A 166 -4.67 1.07 39.55
CA ASN A 166 -3.33 1.44 39.10
C ASN A 166 -3.29 2.85 38.48
N GLU A 167 -4.31 3.26 37.72
CA GLU A 167 -4.38 4.62 37.19
C GLU A 167 -4.68 5.68 38.27
N ARG A 168 -5.58 5.40 39.23
CA ARG A 168 -5.91 6.36 40.30
C ARG A 168 -4.79 6.54 41.32
N PHE A 169 -4.02 5.50 41.60
CA PHE A 169 -2.92 5.51 42.58
C PHE A 169 -1.54 5.60 41.93
N LYS A 170 -1.46 5.90 40.64
CA LYS A 170 -0.23 6.06 39.86
C LYS A 170 0.77 7.05 40.49
N GLY A 171 0.26 8.07 41.19
CA GLY A 171 1.08 9.06 41.89
C GLY A 171 1.61 8.62 43.26
N ARG A 172 1.10 7.52 43.84
CA ARG A 172 1.50 7.04 45.18
C ARG A 172 2.23 5.70 45.16
N ILE A 173 1.99 4.86 44.15
CA ILE A 173 2.61 3.54 44.03
C ILE A 173 3.65 3.59 42.89
N PRO A 174 4.96 3.45 43.18
CA PRO A 174 6.02 3.57 42.17
C PRO A 174 6.06 2.40 41.18
N ILE A 175 5.46 1.25 41.54
CA ILE A 175 5.44 0.03 40.73
C ILE A 175 3.98 -0.40 40.54
N PRO A 176 3.47 -0.57 39.31
CA PRO A 176 2.11 -1.02 39.09
C PRO A 176 1.91 -2.43 39.66
N ILE A 177 0.73 -2.68 40.24
CA ILE A 177 0.42 -3.97 40.85
C ILE A 177 0.40 -5.06 39.76
N PRO A 178 1.21 -6.13 39.86
CA PRO A 178 1.27 -7.21 38.86
C PRO A 178 0.07 -8.16 39.01
N ILE A 179 -1.11 -7.65 38.65
CA ILE A 179 -2.39 -8.36 38.81
C ILE A 179 -2.43 -9.69 38.03
N GLU A 180 -1.72 -9.78 36.90
CA GLU A 180 -1.59 -10.99 36.11
C GLU A 180 -0.94 -12.12 36.93
N LEU A 181 0.15 -11.82 37.63
CA LEU A 181 0.84 -12.80 38.48
C LEU A 181 -0.04 -13.20 39.66
N ILE A 182 -0.72 -12.24 40.29
CA ILE A 182 -1.61 -12.49 41.42
C ILE A 182 -2.75 -13.42 41.01
N ILE A 183 -3.41 -13.18 39.87
CA ILE A 183 -4.50 -14.03 39.37
C ILE A 183 -4.00 -15.42 39.02
N VAL A 184 -2.80 -15.56 38.47
CA VAL A 184 -2.20 -16.87 38.19
C VAL A 184 -1.91 -17.62 39.49
N ILE A 185 -1.34 -16.97 40.51
CA ILE A 185 -1.04 -17.59 41.81
C ILE A 185 -2.33 -17.98 42.53
N LEU A 186 -3.29 -17.06 42.65
CA LEU A 186 -4.58 -17.32 43.30
C LEU A 186 -5.38 -18.38 42.54
N GLY A 187 -5.46 -18.27 41.22
CA GLY A 187 -6.16 -19.23 40.37
C GLY A 187 -5.58 -20.64 40.49
N THR A 188 -4.25 -20.76 40.47
CA THR A 188 -3.55 -22.04 40.70
C THR A 188 -3.79 -22.59 42.10
N SER A 189 -3.65 -21.75 43.13
CA SER A 189 -3.76 -22.16 44.54
C SER A 189 -5.18 -22.60 44.90
N ILE A 190 -6.18 -21.82 44.48
CA ILE A 190 -7.60 -22.15 44.70
C ILE A 190 -7.97 -23.39 43.89
N SER A 191 -7.53 -23.49 42.62
CA SER A 191 -7.80 -24.67 41.80
C SER A 191 -7.18 -25.95 42.39
N ALA A 192 -5.98 -25.84 42.99
CA ALA A 192 -5.34 -26.95 43.70
C ALA A 192 -6.06 -27.31 45.02
N ALA A 193 -6.48 -26.32 45.80
CA ALA A 193 -7.15 -26.55 47.08
C ALA A 193 -8.54 -27.18 46.92
N PHE A 194 -9.27 -26.80 45.87
CA PHE A 194 -10.65 -27.24 45.63
C PHE A 194 -10.79 -28.28 44.50
N ASP A 195 -9.68 -28.70 43.88
CA ASP A 195 -9.66 -29.68 42.78
C ASP A 195 -10.65 -29.35 41.64
N PHE A 196 -10.52 -28.15 41.05
CA PHE A 196 -11.48 -27.64 40.07
C PHE A 196 -11.69 -28.55 38.85
N ASN A 197 -10.64 -29.25 38.43
CA ASN A 197 -10.72 -30.17 37.31
C ASN A 197 -11.59 -31.41 37.63
N LYS A 198 -11.43 -32.02 38.81
CA LYS A 198 -12.19 -33.23 39.15
C LYS A 198 -13.64 -32.93 39.54
N ARG A 199 -13.86 -31.85 40.30
CA ARG A 199 -15.20 -31.53 40.85
C ARG A 199 -16.12 -30.83 39.86
N TRP A 200 -15.58 -29.90 39.08
CA TRP A 200 -16.36 -29.05 38.18
C TRP A 200 -15.96 -29.18 36.72
N ASN A 201 -15.09 -30.12 36.35
CA ASN A 201 -14.63 -30.32 34.97
C ASN A 201 -14.07 -29.03 34.32
N VAL A 202 -13.37 -28.22 35.11
CA VAL A 202 -12.68 -27.03 34.60
C VAL A 202 -11.43 -27.47 33.85
N ASN A 203 -11.23 -26.94 32.64
CA ASN A 203 -10.04 -27.21 31.85
C ASN A 203 -8.82 -26.55 32.49
N ILE A 204 -7.80 -27.35 32.76
CA ILE A 204 -6.52 -26.94 33.37
C ILE A 204 -5.37 -27.15 32.38
N VAL A 205 -4.22 -26.54 32.66
CA VAL A 205 -3.01 -26.63 31.81
C VAL A 205 -2.48 -28.06 31.71
N GLY A 206 -2.45 -28.81 32.83
CA GLY A 206 -1.96 -30.19 32.83
C GLY A 206 -0.44 -30.29 33.01
N ARG A 207 0.15 -31.42 32.57
CA ARG A 207 1.58 -31.68 32.79
C ARG A 207 2.42 -30.90 31.79
N LEU A 208 3.41 -30.17 32.30
CA LEU A 208 4.39 -29.44 31.49
C LEU A 208 5.71 -30.23 31.47
N PRO A 209 6.34 -30.42 30.30
CA PRO A 209 7.68 -30.99 30.24
C PRO A 209 8.67 -30.04 30.94
N LEU A 210 9.48 -30.59 31.84
CA LEU A 210 10.52 -29.85 32.55
C LEU A 210 11.84 -29.98 31.80
N GLY A 211 12.65 -28.92 31.86
CA GLY A 211 13.97 -28.91 31.24
C GLY A 211 14.03 -28.12 29.94
N ILE A 212 15.26 -27.87 29.50
CA ILE A 212 15.54 -27.30 28.19
C ILE A 212 15.60 -28.47 27.20
N PRO A 213 14.88 -28.41 26.06
CA PRO A 213 15.01 -29.44 25.04
C PRO A 213 16.45 -29.47 24.52
N SER A 214 17.03 -30.66 24.39
CA SER A 214 18.36 -30.81 23.79
C SER A 214 18.37 -30.27 22.37
N PRO A 215 19.45 -29.58 21.93
CA PRO A 215 19.58 -29.14 20.56
C PRO A 215 19.42 -30.31 19.58
N SER A 216 18.51 -30.20 18.63
CA SER A 216 18.25 -31.18 17.59
C SER A 216 18.26 -30.50 16.22
N VAL A 217 18.78 -31.19 15.20
CA VAL A 217 18.73 -30.68 13.83
C VAL A 217 17.26 -30.59 13.40
N PRO A 218 16.78 -29.44 12.89
CA PRO A 218 15.42 -29.30 12.41
C PRO A 218 15.10 -30.37 11.34
N PRO A 219 13.88 -30.92 11.34
CA PRO A 219 13.51 -32.02 10.46
C PRO A 219 13.49 -31.57 8.99
N MET A 220 14.60 -31.78 8.28
CA MET A 220 14.79 -31.30 6.90
C MET A 220 13.76 -31.89 5.93
N GLY A 221 13.32 -33.13 6.17
CA GLY A 221 12.32 -33.77 5.31
C GLY A 221 10.92 -33.18 5.43
N ALA A 222 10.60 -32.41 6.48
CA ALA A 222 9.30 -31.77 6.66
C ALA A 222 9.24 -30.37 6.01
N ILE A 223 10.38 -29.84 5.57
CA ILE A 223 10.47 -28.50 4.97
C ILE A 223 9.66 -28.40 3.68
N SER A 224 9.69 -29.44 2.84
CA SER A 224 8.92 -29.46 1.58
C SER A 224 7.43 -29.28 1.81
N ASP A 225 6.94 -29.79 2.93
CA ASP A 225 5.51 -29.84 3.25
C ASP A 225 5.03 -28.51 3.83
N VAL A 226 5.94 -27.72 4.41
CA VAL A 226 5.60 -26.47 5.13
C VAL A 226 6.21 -25.21 4.50
N ILE A 227 6.89 -25.32 3.36
CA ILE A 227 7.62 -24.18 2.77
C ILE A 227 6.70 -23.01 2.41
N GLY A 228 5.52 -23.31 1.84
CA GLY A 228 4.52 -22.29 1.49
C GLY A 228 3.98 -21.57 2.72
N ASP A 229 3.60 -22.34 3.74
CA ASP A 229 3.10 -21.81 5.01
C ASP A 229 4.18 -21.01 5.75
N GLY A 230 5.43 -21.47 5.72
CA GLY A 230 6.57 -20.78 6.33
C GLY A 230 6.85 -19.41 5.72
N ILE A 231 6.72 -19.26 4.39
CA ILE A 231 6.84 -17.96 3.71
C ILE A 231 5.71 -17.02 4.15
N ALA A 232 4.47 -17.51 4.17
CA ALA A 232 3.32 -16.71 4.59
C ALA A 232 3.47 -16.23 6.05
N ILE A 233 3.85 -17.13 6.96
CA ILE A 233 4.12 -16.80 8.36
C ILE A 233 5.25 -15.78 8.47
N ALA A 234 6.34 -15.93 7.70
CA ALA A 234 7.44 -14.98 7.74
C ALA A 234 6.97 -13.55 7.39
N ILE A 235 6.17 -13.40 6.33
CA ILE A 235 5.63 -12.10 5.93
C ILE A 235 4.74 -11.52 7.03
N VAL A 236 3.82 -12.30 7.58
CA VAL A 236 2.90 -11.84 8.63
C VAL A 236 3.66 -11.50 9.92
N CYS A 237 4.62 -12.33 10.34
CA CYS A 237 5.46 -12.07 11.50
C CYS A 237 6.28 -10.79 11.33
N PHE A 238 6.85 -10.57 10.15
CA PHE A 238 7.58 -9.35 9.85
C PHE A 238 6.68 -8.13 9.95
N VAL A 239 5.50 -8.17 9.32
CA VAL A 239 4.57 -7.04 9.36
C VAL A 239 4.06 -6.76 10.77
N LEU A 240 3.69 -7.78 11.55
CA LEU A 240 3.29 -7.61 12.94
C LEU A 240 4.42 -6.97 13.75
N ASN A 241 5.65 -7.46 13.59
CA ASN A 241 6.80 -6.94 14.31
C ASN A 241 7.08 -5.48 13.97
N ILE A 242 7.19 -5.13 12.68
CA ILE A 242 7.46 -3.74 12.29
C ILE A 242 6.29 -2.81 12.63
N SER A 243 5.06 -3.30 12.57
CA SER A 243 3.87 -2.54 12.99
C SER A 243 3.96 -2.13 14.45
N MET A 244 4.30 -3.08 15.33
CA MET A 244 4.45 -2.80 16.75
C MET A 244 5.68 -1.94 17.05
N ALA A 245 6.81 -2.20 16.37
CA ALA A 245 8.01 -1.39 16.51
C ALA A 245 7.76 0.07 16.11
N LYS A 246 7.08 0.30 14.97
CA LYS A 246 6.69 1.65 14.52
C LYS A 246 5.72 2.33 15.48
N LEU A 247 4.74 1.60 16.02
CA LEU A 247 3.80 2.15 17.00
C LEU A 247 4.54 2.79 18.19
N PHE A 248 5.52 2.08 18.76
CA PHE A 248 6.32 2.62 19.86
C PHE A 248 7.36 3.65 19.41
N ALA A 249 7.95 3.49 18.24
CA ALA A 249 8.87 4.46 17.65
C ALA A 249 8.23 5.84 17.49
N THR A 250 6.99 5.88 16.99
CA THR A 250 6.21 7.12 16.86
C THR A 250 5.86 7.69 18.24
N LYS A 251 5.47 6.84 19.19
CA LYS A 251 5.14 7.26 20.57
C LYS A 251 6.34 7.88 21.30
N TYR A 252 7.53 7.30 21.16
CA TYR A 252 8.75 7.69 21.89
C TYR A 252 9.79 8.44 21.06
N LYS A 253 9.49 8.71 19.78
CA LYS A 253 10.31 9.50 18.86
C LYS A 253 11.74 8.95 18.66
N TYR A 254 11.87 7.64 18.48
CA TYR A 254 13.14 7.01 18.09
C TYR A 254 13.04 6.35 16.70
N PRO A 255 14.14 6.23 15.94
CA PRO A 255 14.11 5.58 14.63
C PRO A 255 14.10 4.05 14.76
N VAL A 256 13.43 3.36 13.83
CA VAL A 256 13.44 1.91 13.71
C VAL A 256 14.01 1.51 12.36
N SER A 257 14.90 0.51 12.34
CA SER A 257 15.43 -0.10 11.12
C SER A 257 14.69 -1.41 10.82
N PRO A 258 13.82 -1.46 9.79
CA PRO A 258 13.07 -2.67 9.45
C PRO A 258 13.97 -3.83 9.01
N ASN A 259 15.10 -3.56 8.35
CA ASN A 259 16.07 -4.59 7.96
C ASN A 259 16.77 -5.21 9.17
N GLN A 260 17.06 -4.41 10.20
CA GLN A 260 17.64 -4.93 11.44
C GLN A 260 16.66 -5.85 12.17
N GLU A 261 15.36 -5.50 12.17
CA GLU A 261 14.31 -6.34 12.73
C GLU A 261 14.16 -7.67 11.96
N LEU A 262 14.22 -7.64 10.62
CA LEU A 262 14.24 -8.86 9.79
C LEU A 262 15.42 -9.75 10.15
N PHE A 263 16.62 -9.18 10.25
CA PHE A 263 17.82 -9.93 10.61
C PHE A 263 17.69 -10.55 12.01
N ALA A 264 17.25 -9.78 13.00
CA ALA A 264 17.11 -10.23 14.38
C ALA A 264 16.10 -11.38 14.51
N TYR A 265 14.92 -11.28 13.90
CA TYR A 265 13.93 -12.36 13.89
C TYR A 265 14.38 -13.55 13.05
N GLY A 266 15.10 -13.31 11.95
CA GLY A 266 15.66 -14.37 11.12
C GLY A 266 16.63 -15.25 11.90
N VAL A 267 17.63 -14.64 12.54
CA VAL A 267 18.57 -15.35 13.42
C VAL A 267 17.83 -16.02 14.58
N GLY A 268 16.92 -15.29 15.24
CA GLY A 268 16.16 -15.81 16.38
C GLY A 268 15.34 -17.06 16.04
N ASN A 269 14.64 -17.07 14.89
CA ASN A 269 13.83 -18.19 14.45
C ASN A 269 14.68 -19.38 13.96
N VAL A 270 15.81 -19.12 13.29
CA VAL A 270 16.76 -20.19 12.94
C VAL A 270 17.29 -20.85 14.21
N VAL A 271 17.77 -20.09 15.19
CA VAL A 271 18.25 -20.64 16.47
C VAL A 271 17.13 -21.39 17.18
N THR A 272 15.92 -20.83 17.24
CA THR A 272 14.74 -21.45 17.88
C THR A 272 14.41 -22.82 17.28
N SER A 273 14.61 -23.01 15.97
CA SER A 273 14.38 -24.30 15.32
C SER A 273 15.30 -25.42 15.82
N PHE A 274 16.51 -25.11 16.30
CA PHE A 274 17.37 -26.14 16.88
C PHE A 274 16.90 -26.62 18.26
N PHE A 275 15.98 -25.91 18.91
CA PHE A 275 15.48 -26.24 20.24
C PHE A 275 14.01 -26.69 20.22
N ASN A 276 13.55 -27.27 19.11
CA ASN A 276 12.15 -27.70 18.91
C ASN A 276 11.11 -26.58 19.15
N GLY A 277 11.50 -25.34 18.88
CA GLY A 277 10.63 -24.19 19.01
C GLY A 277 9.83 -23.93 17.72
N PHE A 278 8.75 -23.16 17.86
CA PHE A 278 7.91 -22.70 16.76
C PHE A 278 8.28 -21.27 16.35
N PRO A 279 7.84 -20.75 15.18
CA PRO A 279 8.15 -19.40 14.73
C PRO A 279 7.79 -18.35 15.79
N ALA A 280 8.80 -17.62 16.26
CA ALA A 280 8.63 -16.50 17.16
C ALA A 280 8.17 -15.24 16.39
N CYS A 281 7.28 -14.49 17.04
CA CYS A 281 6.72 -13.24 16.55
C CYS A 281 6.58 -12.27 17.74
N VAL A 282 6.37 -10.98 17.45
CA VAL A 282 6.13 -9.97 18.47
C VAL A 282 4.93 -10.33 19.34
N ALA A 283 5.09 -10.20 20.66
CA ALA A 283 4.02 -10.44 21.62
C ALA A 283 3.36 -9.11 22.00
N LEU A 284 2.33 -8.70 21.24
CA LEU A 284 1.61 -7.42 21.41
C LEU A 284 1.23 -7.13 22.88
N SER A 285 0.68 -8.14 23.57
CA SER A 285 0.30 -8.04 24.98
C SER A 285 1.50 -7.76 25.90
N ARG A 286 2.60 -8.52 25.74
CA ARG A 286 3.78 -8.38 26.62
C ARG A 286 4.50 -7.05 26.41
N CYS A 287 4.63 -6.62 25.15
CA CYS A 287 5.23 -5.33 24.84
C CYS A 287 4.40 -4.17 25.43
N ALA A 288 3.07 -4.23 25.34
CA ALA A 288 2.20 -3.23 25.94
C ALA A 288 2.29 -3.19 27.47
N VAL A 289 2.50 -4.33 28.13
CA VAL A 289 2.70 -4.40 29.59
C VAL A 289 4.05 -3.79 29.98
N ILE A 290 5.15 -4.18 29.33
CA ILE A 290 6.49 -3.62 29.61
C ILE A 290 6.51 -2.11 29.38
N GLU A 291 5.87 -1.64 28.32
CA GLU A 291 5.73 -0.22 28.06
C GLU A 291 4.89 0.48 29.14
N GLY A 292 3.75 -0.10 29.50
CA GLY A 292 2.86 0.44 30.53
C GLY A 292 3.49 0.50 31.92
N THR A 293 4.48 -0.36 32.23
CA THR A 293 5.26 -0.30 33.47
C THR A 293 6.46 0.64 33.42
N GLY A 294 6.68 1.33 32.28
CA GLY A 294 7.76 2.29 32.10
C GLY A 294 9.09 1.67 31.66
N GLY A 295 9.09 0.45 31.11
CA GLY A 295 10.27 -0.20 30.55
C GLY A 295 10.83 0.57 29.34
N LYS A 296 12.12 0.91 29.38
CA LYS A 296 12.81 1.72 28.34
C LYS A 296 13.91 0.98 27.59
N THR A 297 14.35 -0.18 28.06
CA THR A 297 15.52 -0.90 27.52
C THR A 297 15.20 -2.38 27.29
N GLN A 298 15.96 -3.02 26.39
CA GLN A 298 15.84 -4.44 26.08
C GLN A 298 16.24 -5.36 27.24
N LEU A 299 16.89 -4.81 28.28
CA LEU A 299 17.21 -5.55 29.51
C LEU A 299 15.95 -6.12 30.16
N GLY A 300 14.79 -5.46 30.04
CA GLY A 300 13.51 -6.00 30.51
C GLY A 300 13.14 -7.31 29.83
N GLY A 301 13.36 -7.45 28.52
CA GLY A 301 13.13 -8.68 27.78
C GLY A 301 14.12 -9.79 28.16
N PHE A 302 15.38 -9.43 28.39
CA PHE A 302 16.42 -10.38 28.84
C PHE A 302 16.15 -10.91 30.26
N LEU A 303 15.77 -10.04 31.20
CA LEU A 303 15.38 -10.48 32.54
C LEU A 303 14.13 -11.35 32.49
N ALA A 304 13.16 -11.01 31.64
CA ALA A 304 11.97 -11.82 31.43
C ALA A 304 12.30 -13.23 30.88
N SER A 305 13.27 -13.36 29.97
CA SER A 305 13.66 -14.69 29.47
C SER A 305 14.37 -15.53 30.53
N ILE A 306 15.19 -14.92 31.40
CA ILE A 306 15.78 -15.61 32.57
C ILE A 306 14.69 -16.12 33.52
N VAL A 307 13.69 -15.28 33.83
CA VAL A 307 12.56 -15.68 34.69
C VAL A 307 11.77 -16.83 34.06
N VAL A 308 11.50 -16.77 32.76
CA VAL A 308 10.84 -17.86 32.03
C VAL A 308 11.68 -19.15 32.08
N LEU A 309 13.00 -19.05 31.96
CA LEU A 309 13.90 -20.20 32.07
C LEU A 309 13.81 -20.85 33.47
N ILE A 310 13.85 -20.05 34.53
CA ILE A 310 13.67 -20.53 35.91
C ILE A 310 12.30 -21.20 36.08
N ILE A 311 11.25 -20.62 35.50
CA ILE A 311 9.91 -21.18 35.55
C ILE A 311 9.86 -22.57 34.91
N ILE A 312 10.45 -22.75 33.73
CA ILE A 312 10.44 -24.03 33.01
C ILE A 312 11.30 -25.08 33.73
N LEU A 313 12.37 -24.67 34.41
CA LEU A 313 13.28 -25.58 35.11
C LEU A 313 12.77 -26.03 36.48
N VAL A 314 12.08 -25.16 37.23
CA VAL A 314 11.76 -25.40 38.65
C VAL A 314 10.26 -25.27 38.95
N VAL A 315 9.62 -24.20 38.46
CA VAL A 315 8.27 -23.79 38.87
C VAL A 315 7.18 -24.52 38.07
N GLY A 316 7.51 -25.11 36.92
CA GLY A 316 6.61 -25.79 36.00
C GLY A 316 5.53 -26.68 36.65
N PRO A 317 5.85 -27.52 37.65
CA PRO A 317 4.85 -28.39 38.28
C PRO A 317 3.73 -27.63 39.00
N LEU A 318 4.01 -26.42 39.49
CA LEU A 318 3.03 -25.60 40.19
C LEU A 318 1.92 -25.14 39.26
N PHE A 319 2.18 -24.95 37.96
CA PHE A 319 1.17 -24.50 37.00
C PHE A 319 0.21 -25.60 36.53
N ARG A 320 0.38 -26.85 36.98
CA ARG A 320 -0.42 -27.98 36.50
C ARG A 320 -1.92 -27.81 36.72
N THR A 321 -2.30 -27.24 37.85
CA THR A 321 -3.70 -27.02 38.24
C THR A 321 -4.25 -25.69 37.75
N LEU A 322 -3.46 -24.86 37.06
CA LEU A 322 -3.90 -23.54 36.60
C LEU A 322 -5.09 -23.67 35.63
N PRO A 323 -6.22 -22.99 35.89
CA PRO A 323 -7.34 -22.98 34.96
C PRO A 323 -7.05 -22.22 33.67
N ASN A 324 -7.41 -22.80 32.53
CA ASN A 324 -7.23 -22.18 31.20
C ASN A 324 -8.06 -20.89 31.04
N THR A 325 -9.16 -20.75 31.79
CA THR A 325 -9.99 -19.53 31.79
C THR A 325 -9.27 -18.30 32.34
N CYS A 326 -8.37 -18.48 33.31
CA CYS A 326 -7.55 -17.37 33.82
C CYS A 326 -6.59 -16.86 32.74
N LEU A 327 -5.99 -17.77 31.96
CA LEU A 327 -5.13 -17.43 30.83
C LEU A 327 -5.91 -16.70 29.72
N ALA A 328 -7.11 -17.19 29.40
CA ALA A 328 -7.99 -16.54 28.42
C ALA A 328 -8.37 -15.11 28.85
N ALA A 329 -8.72 -14.92 30.14
CA ALA A 329 -9.03 -13.61 30.71
C ALA A 329 -7.86 -12.61 30.61
N ILE A 330 -6.62 -13.07 30.88
CA ILE A 330 -5.40 -12.26 30.70
C ILE A 330 -5.28 -11.79 29.25
N ILE A 331 -5.44 -12.71 28.29
CA ILE A 331 -5.26 -12.39 26.87
C ILE A 331 -6.35 -11.42 26.39
N ILE A 332 -7.62 -11.65 26.75
CA ILE A 332 -8.74 -10.77 26.35
C ILE A 332 -8.54 -9.35 26.89
N THR A 333 -8.20 -9.21 28.17
CA THR A 333 -8.03 -7.89 28.80
C THR A 333 -6.80 -7.16 28.25
N ALA A 334 -5.75 -7.88 27.85
CA ALA A 334 -4.60 -7.28 27.18
C ALA A 334 -4.91 -6.70 25.79
N MET A 335 -5.94 -7.21 25.10
CA MET A 335 -6.33 -6.71 23.77
C MET A 335 -7.10 -5.38 23.82
N LYS A 336 -7.53 -4.91 25.01
CA LYS A 336 -8.29 -3.66 25.19
C LYS A 336 -7.65 -2.47 24.48
N ASN A 337 -6.34 -2.26 24.64
CA ASN A 337 -5.63 -1.13 24.05
C ASN A 337 -5.63 -1.15 22.51
N MET A 338 -5.62 -2.33 21.90
CA MET A 338 -5.70 -2.48 20.44
C MET A 338 -7.11 -2.16 19.91
N LEU A 339 -8.15 -2.49 20.67
CA LEU A 339 -9.53 -2.12 20.36
C LEU A 339 -9.78 -0.61 20.51
N LEU A 340 -9.14 0.03 21.49
CA LEU A 340 -9.27 1.46 21.74
C LEU A 340 -8.74 2.35 20.61
N GLN A 341 -7.93 1.80 19.69
CA GLN A 341 -7.48 2.50 18.49
C GLN A 341 -8.66 2.95 17.60
N THR A 342 -9.81 2.26 17.68
CA THR A 342 -11.04 2.64 16.98
C THR A 342 -11.55 4.04 17.32
N LYS A 343 -11.15 4.60 18.46
CA LYS A 343 -11.49 5.98 18.86
C LYS A 343 -10.90 7.04 17.94
N GLN A 344 -9.90 6.71 17.11
CA GLN A 344 -9.31 7.64 16.15
C GLN A 344 -10.15 7.81 14.88
N LEU A 345 -11.07 6.88 14.56
CA LEU A 345 -11.86 6.90 13.32
C LEU A 345 -12.60 8.23 13.06
N PRO A 346 -13.27 8.85 14.05
CA PRO A 346 -13.96 10.11 13.83
C PRO A 346 -13.01 11.24 13.41
N LEU A 347 -11.79 11.24 13.95
CA LEU A 347 -10.75 12.21 13.57
C LEU A 347 -10.27 11.94 12.14
N LEU A 348 -9.98 10.68 11.78
CA LEU A 348 -9.60 10.30 10.42
C LEU A 348 -10.67 10.69 9.40
N TRP A 349 -11.95 10.44 9.69
CA TRP A 349 -13.05 10.80 8.80
C TRP A 349 -13.14 12.31 8.53
N ARG A 350 -12.91 13.14 9.56
CA ARG A 350 -12.95 14.61 9.44
C ARG A 350 -11.73 15.20 8.74
N THR A 351 -10.58 14.53 8.82
CA THR A 351 -9.30 15.04 8.31
C THR A 351 -8.95 14.48 6.93
N ASN A 352 -8.91 13.16 6.77
CA ASN A 352 -8.55 12.50 5.51
C ASN A 352 -9.41 11.25 5.24
N LYS A 353 -10.43 11.42 4.39
CA LYS A 353 -11.34 10.34 3.99
C LYS A 353 -10.65 9.15 3.32
N LEU A 354 -9.53 9.37 2.63
CA LEU A 354 -8.80 8.28 1.96
C LEU A 354 -8.07 7.40 2.99
N GLU A 355 -7.49 7.99 4.03
CA GLU A 355 -6.87 7.23 5.12
C GLU A 355 -7.91 6.50 5.98
N PHE A 356 -9.07 7.12 6.22
CA PHE A 356 -10.20 6.43 6.83
C PHE A 356 -10.63 5.21 6.01
N LEU A 357 -10.73 5.35 4.69
CA LEU A 357 -11.09 4.25 3.80
C LEU A 357 -10.03 3.13 3.85
N ALA A 358 -8.75 3.46 3.84
CA ALA A 358 -7.66 2.49 3.98
C ALA A 358 -7.77 1.70 5.30
N TRP A 359 -8.09 2.39 6.41
CA TRP A 359 -8.30 1.75 7.71
C TRP A 359 -9.47 0.76 7.66
N ILE A 360 -10.63 1.18 7.14
CA ILE A 360 -11.84 0.35 7.07
C ILE A 360 -11.64 -0.86 6.16
N ILE A 361 -11.04 -0.68 4.98
CA ILE A 361 -10.78 -1.77 4.04
C ILE A 361 -9.81 -2.78 4.64
N THR A 362 -8.75 -2.32 5.30
CA THR A 362 -7.79 -3.22 5.97
C THR A 362 -8.47 -4.00 7.10
N PHE A 363 -9.23 -3.30 7.95
CA PHE A 363 -9.95 -3.91 9.07
C PHE A 363 -10.95 -4.97 8.58
N ALA A 364 -11.77 -4.64 7.59
CA ALA A 364 -12.75 -5.55 7.01
C ALA A 364 -12.06 -6.74 6.32
N GLY A 365 -10.97 -6.48 5.57
CA GLY A 365 -10.17 -7.51 4.93
C GLY A 365 -9.65 -8.54 5.95
N VAL A 366 -9.08 -8.09 7.06
CA VAL A 366 -8.57 -9.00 8.12
C VAL A 366 -9.70 -9.77 8.80
N VAL A 367 -10.81 -9.13 9.13
CA VAL A 367 -11.93 -9.80 9.83
C VAL A 367 -12.62 -10.84 8.92
N LEU A 368 -12.79 -10.53 7.64
CA LEU A 368 -13.55 -11.37 6.70
C LEU A 368 -12.70 -12.41 5.98
N LEU A 369 -11.47 -12.06 5.59
CA LEU A 369 -10.61 -12.92 4.76
C LEU A 369 -9.51 -13.63 5.57
N ASP A 370 -9.28 -13.22 6.82
CA ASP A 370 -8.17 -13.60 7.71
C ASP A 370 -6.95 -12.65 7.62
N VAL A 371 -6.03 -12.79 8.57
CA VAL A 371 -4.91 -11.86 8.84
C VAL A 371 -3.98 -11.66 7.65
N ASP A 372 -3.63 -12.75 6.97
CA ASP A 372 -2.74 -12.77 5.80
C ASP A 372 -3.37 -12.06 4.58
N TYR A 373 -4.59 -12.46 4.19
CA TYR A 373 -5.30 -11.83 3.08
C TYR A 373 -5.65 -10.38 3.36
N GLY A 374 -6.08 -10.07 4.58
CA GLY A 374 -6.37 -8.71 5.01
C GLY A 374 -5.17 -7.78 4.91
N LEU A 375 -3.96 -8.30 5.18
CA LEU A 375 -2.73 -7.55 4.99
C LEU A 375 -2.46 -7.25 3.51
N TYR A 376 -2.59 -8.25 2.61
CA TYR A 376 -2.41 -8.02 1.17
C TYR A 376 -3.40 -6.97 0.64
N VAL A 377 -4.65 -7.05 1.07
CA VAL A 377 -5.70 -6.07 0.72
C VAL A 377 -5.33 -4.69 1.25
N GLY A 378 -4.85 -4.57 2.49
CA GLY A 378 -4.43 -3.29 3.07
C GLY A 378 -3.29 -2.62 2.30
N VAL A 379 -2.22 -3.36 2.01
CA VAL A 379 -1.07 -2.85 1.23
C VAL A 379 -1.47 -2.47 -0.18
N ALA A 380 -2.24 -3.32 -0.87
CA ALA A 380 -2.73 -3.03 -2.22
C ALA A 380 -3.61 -1.78 -2.24
N THR A 381 -4.47 -1.60 -1.24
CA THR A 381 -5.33 -0.43 -1.09
C THR A 381 -4.51 0.84 -0.94
N THR A 382 -3.44 0.84 -0.13
CA THR A 382 -2.62 2.04 0.04
C THR A 382 -1.84 2.40 -1.20
N ILE A 383 -1.28 1.43 -1.91
CA ILE A 383 -0.64 1.68 -3.21
C ILE A 383 -1.65 2.28 -4.19
N LEU A 384 -2.86 1.72 -4.26
CA LEU A 384 -3.93 2.24 -5.12
C LEU A 384 -4.33 3.67 -4.75
N LEU A 385 -4.51 3.96 -3.46
CA LEU A 385 -4.88 5.31 -2.99
C LEU A 385 -3.78 6.34 -3.28
N LEU A 386 -2.50 5.97 -3.17
CA LEU A 386 -1.38 6.83 -3.58
C LEU A 386 -1.44 7.14 -5.07
N ILE A 387 -1.72 6.14 -5.91
CA ILE A 387 -1.87 6.32 -7.36
C ILE A 387 -3.06 7.24 -7.68
N ILE A 388 -4.22 6.98 -7.07
CA ILE A 388 -5.44 7.80 -7.28
C ILE A 388 -5.20 9.25 -6.88
N ARG A 389 -4.52 9.48 -5.76
CA ARG A 389 -4.17 10.84 -5.29
C ARG A 389 -3.27 11.54 -6.31
N SER A 390 -2.26 10.85 -6.84
CA SER A 390 -1.35 11.41 -7.85
C SER A 390 -2.02 11.71 -9.21
N GLN A 391 -3.19 11.10 -9.48
CA GLN A 391 -3.98 11.34 -10.71
C GLN A 391 -5.02 12.45 -10.56
N ARG A 392 -5.22 13.02 -9.37
CA ARG A 392 -6.11 14.17 -9.15
C ARG A 392 -5.34 15.40 -8.66
N PRO A 393 -4.34 15.87 -9.42
CA PRO A 393 -3.58 17.06 -9.05
C PRO A 393 -4.44 18.32 -9.20
N HIS A 394 -4.16 19.30 -8.34
CA HIS A 394 -4.68 20.65 -8.54
C HIS A 394 -3.85 21.35 -9.62
N ALA A 395 -4.53 22.09 -10.48
CA ALA A 395 -3.88 22.99 -11.42
C ALA A 395 -4.40 24.39 -11.14
N SER A 396 -3.53 25.38 -11.18
CA SER A 396 -3.85 26.77 -10.85
C SER A 396 -3.52 27.69 -12.04
N SER A 397 -4.33 28.72 -12.24
CA SER A 397 -4.00 29.83 -13.15
C SER A 397 -3.56 30.97 -12.24
N LEU A 398 -2.30 31.37 -12.38
CA LEU A 398 -1.73 32.37 -11.48
C LEU A 398 -2.08 33.77 -11.96
N GLY A 399 -2.43 34.64 -11.02
CA GLY A 399 -2.60 36.07 -11.21
C GLY A 399 -1.56 36.84 -10.39
N TYR A 400 -1.28 38.08 -10.78
CA TYR A 400 -0.40 38.96 -10.05
C TYR A 400 -1.16 39.60 -8.88
N LEU A 401 -0.60 39.48 -7.67
CA LEU A 401 -1.15 40.08 -6.46
C LEU A 401 -0.34 41.33 -6.09
N SER A 402 -0.90 42.51 -6.40
CA SER A 402 -0.20 43.80 -6.23
C SER A 402 0.20 44.12 -4.79
N SER A 403 -0.52 43.60 -3.79
CA SER A 403 -0.26 43.87 -2.37
C SER A 403 1.02 43.22 -1.84
N ALA A 404 1.46 42.12 -2.46
CA ALA A 404 2.60 41.33 -2.01
C ALA A 404 3.64 41.08 -3.12
N SER A 405 3.40 41.57 -4.35
CA SER A 405 4.26 41.39 -5.52
C SER A 405 4.57 39.92 -5.83
N VAL A 406 3.58 39.04 -5.65
CA VAL A 406 3.68 37.59 -5.90
C VAL A 406 2.62 37.11 -6.90
N TYR A 407 2.86 35.94 -7.50
CA TYR A 407 1.92 35.28 -8.40
C TYR A 407 1.21 34.12 -7.70
N GLU A 408 -0.11 34.21 -7.54
CA GLU A 408 -0.91 33.27 -6.75
C GLU A 408 -2.16 32.77 -7.48
N ASP A 409 -2.73 31.64 -7.01
CA ASP A 409 -3.93 31.05 -7.61
C ASP A 409 -5.12 32.01 -7.48
N LYS A 410 -5.70 32.38 -8.62
CA LYS A 410 -6.86 33.27 -8.70
C LYS A 410 -8.08 32.72 -7.96
N ASN A 411 -8.21 31.40 -7.89
CA ASN A 411 -9.32 30.79 -7.16
C ASN A 411 -9.16 30.93 -5.64
N ALA A 412 -7.92 30.98 -5.15
CA ALA A 412 -7.62 31.17 -3.73
C ALA A 412 -7.61 32.66 -3.35
N TYR A 413 -7.12 33.52 -4.25
CA TYR A 413 -7.00 34.96 -4.05
C TYR A 413 -7.74 35.72 -5.17
N PRO A 414 -9.03 36.07 -4.96
CA PRO A 414 -9.80 36.82 -5.96
C PRO A 414 -9.24 38.20 -6.31
N SER A 415 -8.35 38.75 -5.47
CA SER A 415 -7.64 40.01 -5.73
C SER A 415 -6.45 39.87 -6.69
N ALA A 416 -6.07 38.66 -7.09
CA ALA A 416 -5.00 38.43 -8.04
C ALA A 416 -5.48 38.69 -9.48
N THR A 417 -4.82 39.62 -10.18
CA THR A 417 -5.24 40.08 -11.51
C THR A 417 -4.45 39.39 -12.63
N ASP A 418 -5.08 39.19 -13.80
CA ASP A 418 -4.38 38.73 -15.00
C ASP A 418 -3.31 39.75 -15.44
N VAL A 419 -2.19 39.23 -15.94
CA VAL A 419 -1.21 40.06 -16.64
C VAL A 419 -1.61 40.13 -18.12
N PRO A 420 -1.72 41.32 -18.72
CA PRO A 420 -2.08 41.46 -20.13
C PRO A 420 -1.16 40.61 -21.03
N ASN A 421 -1.75 39.92 -22.00
CA ASN A 421 -1.09 39.06 -22.99
C ASN A 421 -0.28 37.86 -22.45
N ILE A 422 -0.34 37.57 -21.15
CA ILE A 422 0.42 36.49 -20.50
C ILE A 422 -0.51 35.57 -19.73
N LYS A 423 -0.39 34.26 -19.95
CA LYS A 423 -1.07 33.23 -19.14
C LYS A 423 -0.06 32.42 -18.34
N ILE A 424 -0.26 32.36 -17.03
CA ILE A 424 0.61 31.62 -16.12
C ILE A 424 -0.15 30.40 -15.59
N PHE A 425 0.43 29.22 -15.78
CA PHE A 425 -0.14 27.94 -15.41
C PHE A 425 0.80 27.18 -14.47
N ARG A 426 0.27 26.74 -13.33
CA ARG A 426 0.98 25.90 -12.37
C ARG A 426 0.27 24.56 -12.25
N PHE A 427 1.02 23.48 -12.41
CA PHE A 427 0.55 22.12 -12.18
C PHE A 427 1.17 21.59 -10.90
N GLU A 428 0.34 21.35 -9.88
CA GLU A 428 0.81 21.06 -8.52
C GLU A 428 1.14 19.57 -8.30
N GLU A 429 1.83 18.95 -9.27
CA GLU A 429 2.27 17.55 -9.20
C GLU A 429 3.41 17.26 -10.20
N ASN A 430 4.06 16.10 -10.07
CA ASN A 430 5.00 15.60 -11.08
C ASN A 430 4.29 15.30 -12.41
N ILE A 431 4.98 15.43 -13.55
CA ILE A 431 4.38 15.16 -14.88
C ILE A 431 4.96 13.85 -15.43
N TYR A 432 4.13 12.81 -15.51
CA TYR A 432 4.56 11.48 -15.95
C TYR A 432 3.42 10.70 -16.61
N TYR A 433 3.70 9.52 -17.17
CA TYR A 433 2.78 8.78 -18.03
C TYR A 433 1.37 8.59 -17.46
N ALA A 434 1.22 8.47 -16.13
CA ALA A 434 -0.09 8.18 -15.54
C ALA A 434 -0.98 9.42 -15.36
N ASN A 435 -0.42 10.64 -15.43
CA ASN A 435 -1.19 11.87 -15.25
C ASN A 435 -1.03 12.90 -16.38
N VAL A 436 -0.26 12.59 -17.41
CA VAL A 436 -0.08 13.42 -18.63
C VAL A 436 -1.42 13.81 -19.27
N ASP A 437 -2.38 12.90 -19.38
CA ASP A 437 -3.68 13.22 -19.98
C ASP A 437 -4.50 14.19 -19.12
N VAL A 438 -4.34 14.10 -17.79
CA VAL A 438 -4.96 15.04 -16.86
C VAL A 438 -4.28 16.41 -16.98
N PHE A 439 -2.95 16.43 -17.07
CA PHE A 439 -2.19 17.65 -17.36
C PHE A 439 -2.70 18.33 -18.63
N LYS A 440 -2.79 17.63 -19.77
CA LYS A 440 -3.29 18.18 -21.03
C LYS A 440 -4.71 18.75 -20.91
N LYS A 441 -5.63 17.98 -20.30
CA LYS A 441 -7.01 18.41 -20.08
C LYS A 441 -7.10 19.67 -19.23
N LEU A 442 -6.36 19.72 -18.12
CA LEU A 442 -6.34 20.88 -17.22
C LEU A 442 -5.65 22.08 -17.88
N PHE A 443 -4.57 21.85 -18.62
CA PHE A 443 -3.86 22.88 -19.35
C PHE A 443 -4.78 23.56 -20.38
N VAL A 444 -5.42 22.79 -21.26
CA VAL A 444 -6.38 23.32 -22.25
C VAL A 444 -7.55 24.03 -21.57
N LYS A 445 -8.07 23.47 -20.48
CA LYS A 445 -9.16 24.09 -19.70
C LYS A 445 -8.75 25.45 -19.12
N ARG A 446 -7.50 25.61 -18.66
CA ARG A 446 -7.00 26.86 -18.05
C ARG A 446 -6.55 27.90 -19.06
N MET A 447 -6.11 27.47 -20.25
CA MET A 447 -5.84 28.39 -21.35
C MET A 447 -7.11 28.88 -22.03
N GLU A 448 -8.26 28.24 -21.78
CA GLU A 448 -9.56 28.54 -22.41
C GLU A 448 -9.49 28.53 -23.95
N TYR A 449 -8.54 27.77 -24.49
CA TYR A 449 -8.19 27.78 -25.90
C TYR A 449 -7.76 26.38 -26.34
N ARG A 450 -8.54 25.77 -27.26
CA ARG A 450 -8.31 24.40 -27.75
C ARG A 450 -7.38 24.40 -28.96
N VAL A 451 -6.08 24.41 -28.70
CA VAL A 451 -5.05 24.52 -29.76
C VAL A 451 -5.21 23.49 -30.86
N ASP A 452 -5.44 22.22 -30.54
CA ASP A 452 -5.51 21.15 -31.55
C ASP A 452 -6.60 21.41 -32.62
N ASP A 453 -7.77 21.88 -32.19
CA ASP A 453 -8.89 22.19 -33.08
C ASP A 453 -8.56 23.40 -33.96
N GLN A 454 -7.86 24.40 -33.39
CA GLN A 454 -7.51 25.65 -34.06
C GLN A 454 -6.38 25.46 -35.07
N ILE A 455 -5.36 24.67 -34.73
CA ILE A 455 -4.30 24.26 -35.66
C ILE A 455 -4.91 23.50 -36.84
N LYS A 456 -5.84 22.57 -36.58
CA LYS A 456 -6.48 21.81 -37.65
C LYS A 456 -7.29 22.73 -38.58
N ALA A 457 -8.13 23.60 -38.02
CA ALA A 457 -8.91 24.56 -38.80
C ALA A 457 -8.01 25.52 -39.60
N MET A 458 -6.92 26.00 -38.99
CA MET A 458 -5.93 26.84 -39.64
C MET A 458 -5.26 26.11 -40.81
N ASN A 459 -4.80 24.88 -40.60
CA ASN A 459 -4.13 24.11 -41.64
C ASN A 459 -5.09 23.72 -42.78
N ASP A 460 -6.36 23.44 -42.48
CA ASP A 460 -7.40 23.22 -43.50
C ASP A 460 -7.67 24.49 -44.34
N GLU A 461 -7.75 25.68 -43.70
CA GLU A 461 -7.92 26.95 -44.39
C GLU A 461 -6.69 27.31 -45.24
N VAL A 462 -5.48 27.16 -44.69
CA VAL A 462 -4.22 27.37 -45.42
C VAL A 462 -4.12 26.45 -46.63
N MET A 463 -4.44 25.16 -46.50
CA MET A 463 -4.47 24.22 -47.63
C MET A 463 -5.50 24.62 -48.70
N SER A 464 -6.65 25.16 -48.29
CA SER A 464 -7.67 25.62 -49.23
C SER A 464 -7.18 26.81 -50.07
N ILE A 465 -6.48 27.76 -49.42
CA ILE A 465 -5.85 28.91 -50.06
C ILE A 465 -4.74 28.42 -51.01
N GLU A 466 -3.90 27.49 -50.56
CA GLU A 466 -2.84 26.92 -51.40
C GLU A 466 -3.42 26.27 -52.66
N ARG A 467 -4.50 25.48 -52.53
CA ARG A 467 -5.17 24.86 -53.68
C ARG A 467 -5.80 25.90 -54.62
N GLU A 468 -6.47 26.91 -54.07
CA GLU A 468 -7.09 27.98 -54.85
C GLU A 468 -6.04 28.73 -55.69
N TYR A 469 -4.94 29.15 -55.06
CA TYR A 469 -3.91 29.94 -55.72
C TYR A 469 -3.04 29.09 -56.66
N THR A 470 -2.80 27.83 -56.34
CA THR A 470 -2.15 26.88 -57.27
C THR A 470 -3.02 26.66 -58.51
N ALA A 471 -4.34 26.54 -58.35
CA ALA A 471 -5.26 26.44 -59.48
C ALA A 471 -5.31 27.73 -60.31
N ARG A 472 -5.16 28.91 -59.69
CA ARG A 472 -5.06 30.21 -60.40
C ARG A 472 -3.79 30.33 -61.22
N LEU A 473 -2.63 29.91 -60.69
CA LEU A 473 -1.35 29.86 -61.41
C LEU A 473 -1.38 28.85 -62.56
N ASN A 474 -2.04 27.72 -62.35
CA ASN A 474 -2.18 26.67 -63.37
C ASN A 474 -3.36 26.91 -64.34
N LYS A 475 -4.07 28.05 -64.27
CA LYS A 475 -5.12 28.35 -65.25
C LYS A 475 -4.45 28.47 -66.63
N PRO A 476 -4.78 27.61 -67.60
CA PRO A 476 -4.26 27.75 -68.94
C PRO A 476 -4.73 29.10 -69.47
N ASN A 477 -3.78 29.91 -69.95
CA ASN A 477 -4.09 31.19 -70.57
C ASN A 477 -5.20 30.93 -71.61
N LYS A 478 -6.38 31.54 -71.42
CA LYS A 478 -7.59 31.24 -72.19
C LYS A 478 -7.36 31.47 -73.69
N TYR A 479 -6.38 32.30 -74.02
CA TYR A 479 -5.83 32.50 -75.35
C TYR A 479 -5.08 31.26 -75.88
N ILE A 480 -4.16 30.67 -75.12
CA ILE A 480 -3.37 29.48 -75.54
C ILE A 480 -4.27 28.26 -75.82
N MET A 481 -5.35 28.07 -75.05
CA MET A 481 -6.32 26.98 -75.31
C MET A 481 -7.18 27.23 -76.56
N LYS A 482 -7.69 28.45 -76.76
CA LYS A 482 -8.41 28.81 -78.01
C LYS A 482 -7.48 28.73 -79.23
N PHE A 483 -6.21 29.11 -79.07
CA PHE A 483 -5.20 29.05 -80.13
C PHE A 483 -4.84 27.59 -80.48
N LYS A 484 -4.64 26.70 -79.50
CA LYS A 484 -4.39 25.27 -79.73
C LYS A 484 -5.57 24.54 -80.39
N GLN A 485 -6.81 24.95 -80.12
CA GLN A 485 -7.99 24.39 -80.81
C GLN A 485 -8.11 24.87 -82.26
N HIS A 486 -7.63 26.07 -82.60
CA HIS A 486 -7.64 26.57 -83.98
C HIS A 486 -6.53 25.95 -84.85
N PHE A 487 -5.42 25.50 -84.26
CA PHE A 487 -4.26 24.98 -84.98
C PHE A 487 -4.15 23.44 -85.05
N GLN A 488 -5.21 22.71 -84.68
CA GLN A 488 -5.21 21.25 -84.85
C GLN A 488 -5.36 20.76 -86.30
N ASN A 489 -5.55 21.67 -87.28
CA ASN A 489 -5.83 21.28 -88.67
C ASN A 489 -4.81 21.73 -89.74
N ASP A 490 -3.75 22.48 -89.43
CA ASP A 490 -2.80 22.92 -90.47
C ASP A 490 -1.33 22.63 -90.11
N ASN A 491 -0.69 21.80 -90.94
CA ASN A 491 0.75 21.54 -90.94
C ASN A 491 1.50 22.74 -91.54
N THR A 492 1.87 23.73 -90.73
CA THR A 492 2.86 24.72 -91.16
C THR A 492 3.85 25.12 -90.05
N THR A 493 5.12 25.02 -90.39
CA THR A 493 6.30 25.47 -89.66
C THR A 493 6.45 27.00 -89.76
N ASN A 494 5.83 27.73 -88.83
CA ASN A 494 6.37 28.99 -88.26
C ASN A 494 5.37 29.54 -87.23
N ILE A 495 5.53 29.16 -85.97
CA ILE A 495 4.62 29.56 -84.88
C ILE A 495 5.24 30.67 -84.02
N ASP A 496 6.56 30.86 -84.08
CA ASP A 496 7.29 31.72 -83.15
C ASP A 496 7.15 33.23 -83.44
N ALA A 497 6.66 33.62 -84.63
CA ALA A 497 6.63 35.02 -85.07
C ALA A 497 5.29 35.77 -84.88
N LYS A 498 4.28 35.15 -84.24
CA LYS A 498 2.95 35.79 -84.01
C LYS A 498 2.53 35.91 -82.54
N LEU A 499 3.42 35.62 -81.60
CA LEU A 499 3.14 35.58 -80.15
C LEU A 499 3.25 36.94 -79.44
N GLU A 500 3.64 38.03 -80.11
CA GLU A 500 4.03 39.28 -79.44
C GLU A 500 2.96 40.36 -79.28
N GLN A 501 1.68 40.15 -79.63
CA GLN A 501 0.73 41.27 -79.71
C GLN A 501 -0.47 41.29 -78.75
N ASP A 502 -0.57 40.40 -77.77
CA ASP A 502 -1.47 40.58 -76.62
C ASP A 502 -0.94 39.78 -75.40
N ASN A 503 0.22 40.17 -74.88
CA ASN A 503 0.74 39.64 -73.61
C ASN A 503 -0.11 40.19 -72.45
N ILE A 504 -1.18 39.49 -72.08
CA ILE A 504 -1.66 39.54 -70.70
C ILE A 504 -0.63 38.76 -69.87
N GLU A 505 0.43 39.43 -69.44
CA GLU A 505 1.32 38.91 -68.41
C GLU A 505 0.49 38.66 -67.16
N ILE A 506 0.32 37.38 -66.82
CA ILE A 506 -0.11 37.01 -65.48
C ILE A 506 1.08 37.38 -64.59
N ASP A 507 0.94 38.44 -63.80
CA ASP A 507 1.94 38.82 -62.80
C ASP A 507 1.96 37.76 -61.69
N GLU A 508 2.74 36.71 -61.91
CA GLU A 508 2.90 35.59 -60.98
C GLU A 508 3.38 36.06 -59.60
N ASN A 509 4.22 37.11 -59.56
CA ASN A 509 4.72 37.68 -58.32
C ASN A 509 3.57 38.30 -57.50
N LYS A 510 2.67 39.04 -58.15
CA LYS A 510 1.49 39.60 -57.49
C LYS A 510 0.54 38.54 -56.94
N ILE A 511 0.35 37.43 -57.66
CA ILE A 511 -0.48 36.30 -57.19
C ILE A 511 0.17 35.61 -55.98
N ILE A 512 1.50 35.47 -55.97
CA ILE A 512 2.25 34.91 -54.85
C ILE A 512 2.19 35.83 -53.63
N GLU A 513 2.29 37.15 -53.81
CA GLU A 513 2.14 38.13 -52.73
C GLU A 513 0.73 38.09 -52.12
N GLU A 514 -0.32 38.08 -52.95
CA GLU A 514 -1.71 37.95 -52.48
C GLU A 514 -1.95 36.63 -51.72
N LYS A 515 -1.37 35.53 -52.20
CA LYS A 515 -1.42 34.24 -51.50
C LYS A 515 -0.78 34.35 -50.12
N ASN A 516 0.40 34.94 -50.04
CA ASN A 516 1.16 35.06 -48.80
C ASN A 516 0.44 35.98 -47.79
N GLU A 517 -0.16 37.08 -48.24
CA GLU A 517 -1.02 37.96 -47.44
C GLU A 517 -2.22 37.18 -46.89
N LYS A 518 -2.95 36.42 -47.71
CA LYS A 518 -4.08 35.61 -47.24
C LYS A 518 -3.70 34.51 -46.25
N ILE A 519 -2.57 33.84 -46.47
CA ILE A 519 -2.05 32.85 -45.51
C ILE A 519 -1.72 33.53 -44.17
N LYS A 520 -1.15 34.73 -44.21
CA LYS A 520 -0.83 35.52 -43.02
C LYS A 520 -2.09 35.97 -42.27
N GLU A 521 -3.15 36.37 -42.99
CA GLU A 521 -4.46 36.68 -42.41
C GLU A 521 -5.10 35.45 -41.76
N ALA A 522 -5.09 34.29 -42.44
CA ALA A 522 -5.61 33.04 -41.88
C ALA A 522 -4.88 32.68 -40.58
N ARG A 523 -3.54 32.76 -40.55
CA ARG A 523 -2.77 32.52 -39.31
C ARG A 523 -3.10 33.52 -38.19
N LYS A 524 -3.35 34.78 -38.53
CA LYS A 524 -3.72 35.82 -37.55
C LYS A 524 -5.12 35.60 -36.98
N LYS A 525 -6.07 35.14 -37.79
CA LYS A 525 -7.45 34.85 -37.40
C LYS A 525 -7.55 33.79 -36.30
N TYR A 526 -6.68 32.79 -36.34
CA TYR A 526 -6.67 31.71 -35.35
C TYR A 526 -5.82 32.03 -34.11
N ARG A 527 -5.13 33.17 -34.03
CA ARG A 527 -4.27 33.48 -32.88
C ARG A 527 -5.09 33.74 -31.60
N PRO A 528 -4.67 33.23 -30.42
CA PRO A 528 -5.34 33.54 -29.16
C PRO A 528 -5.08 34.98 -28.69
N ASN A 529 -5.85 35.44 -27.69
CA ASN A 529 -5.74 36.78 -27.07
C ASN A 529 -4.52 36.93 -26.13
N PHE A 530 -3.51 36.06 -26.23
CA PHE A 530 -2.30 36.10 -25.43
C PHE A 530 -1.10 35.67 -26.27
N ASP A 531 0.05 36.26 -25.99
CA ASP A 531 1.28 36.04 -26.75
C ASP A 531 2.24 35.07 -26.04
N HIS A 532 2.14 34.98 -24.71
CA HIS A 532 3.03 34.18 -23.89
C HIS A 532 2.29 33.28 -22.91
N ILE A 533 2.79 32.05 -22.77
CA ILE A 533 2.42 31.12 -21.71
C ILE A 533 3.64 30.86 -20.84
N ILE A 534 3.47 30.96 -19.53
CA ILE A 534 4.48 30.58 -18.55
C ILE A 534 3.96 29.34 -17.80
N ILE A 535 4.72 28.26 -17.87
CA ILE A 535 4.48 27.04 -17.10
C ILE A 535 5.39 27.07 -15.88
N ASP A 536 4.79 27.23 -14.70
CA ASP A 536 5.50 27.18 -13.43
C ASP A 536 5.77 25.73 -13.03
N CYS A 537 7.05 25.34 -13.11
CA CYS A 537 7.54 24.01 -12.77
C CYS A 537 8.02 23.89 -11.32
N SER A 538 7.79 24.90 -10.47
CA SER A 538 8.17 24.84 -9.04
C SER A 538 7.68 23.57 -8.30
N PRO A 539 6.47 23.01 -8.57
CA PRO A 539 6.00 21.79 -7.91
C PRO A 539 6.54 20.50 -8.54
N VAL A 540 7.12 20.58 -9.75
CA VAL A 540 7.56 19.42 -10.53
C VAL A 540 8.93 18.96 -10.04
N ASN A 541 8.97 17.82 -9.33
CA ASN A 541 10.21 17.22 -8.84
C ASN A 541 10.83 16.24 -9.84
N TYR A 542 9.98 15.62 -10.66
CA TYR A 542 10.34 14.57 -11.59
C TYR A 542 9.45 14.63 -12.85
N MET A 543 10.07 14.36 -14.01
CA MET A 543 9.34 14.04 -15.23
C MET A 543 9.87 12.76 -15.87
N ASP A 544 8.96 11.98 -16.46
CA ASP A 544 9.33 10.84 -17.29
C ASP A 544 9.38 11.20 -18.78
N MET A 545 9.69 10.21 -19.62
CA MET A 545 9.75 10.38 -21.06
C MET A 545 8.42 10.91 -21.65
N MET A 546 7.28 10.46 -21.15
CA MET A 546 5.97 10.84 -21.67
C MET A 546 5.59 12.27 -21.25
N GLY A 547 5.92 12.66 -20.02
CA GLY A 547 5.80 14.02 -19.52
C GLY A 547 6.60 15.01 -20.37
N ILE A 548 7.87 14.70 -20.63
CA ILE A 548 8.73 15.58 -21.44
C ILE A 548 8.25 15.64 -22.89
N LYS A 549 7.91 14.50 -23.52
CA LYS A 549 7.34 14.49 -24.87
C LYS A 549 6.07 15.33 -24.97
N THR A 550 5.24 15.29 -23.93
CA THR A 550 4.03 16.12 -23.87
C THR A 550 4.37 17.60 -23.82
N LEU A 551 5.33 18.02 -23.00
CA LEU A 551 5.78 19.42 -22.98
C LEU A 551 6.38 19.87 -24.31
N ILE A 552 7.15 19.00 -24.98
CA ILE A 552 7.69 19.28 -26.32
C ILE A 552 6.55 19.47 -27.32
N GLN A 553 5.53 18.61 -27.27
CA GLN A 553 4.38 18.71 -28.15
C GLN A 553 3.61 20.00 -27.88
N THR A 554 3.28 20.29 -26.62
CA THR A 554 2.63 21.54 -26.22
C THR A 554 3.42 22.76 -26.68
N PHE A 555 4.75 22.76 -26.56
CA PHE A 555 5.58 23.84 -27.07
C PHE A 555 5.44 24.00 -28.59
N LYS A 556 5.49 22.90 -29.36
CA LYS A 556 5.33 22.93 -30.83
C LYS A 556 3.95 23.45 -31.25
N ASP A 557 2.90 22.93 -30.64
CA ASP A 557 1.51 23.29 -30.97
C ASP A 557 1.29 24.79 -30.76
N TYR A 558 1.70 25.33 -29.60
CA TYR A 558 1.53 26.75 -29.32
C TYR A 558 2.46 27.64 -30.17
N LYS A 559 3.66 27.16 -30.52
CA LYS A 559 4.56 27.89 -31.42
C LYS A 559 4.00 27.98 -32.84
N GLU A 560 3.27 26.98 -33.32
CA GLU A 560 2.63 26.96 -34.64
C GLU A 560 1.58 28.08 -34.79
N ILE A 561 0.85 28.39 -33.71
CA ILE A 561 -0.10 29.51 -33.63
C ILE A 561 0.56 30.82 -33.14
N GLY A 562 1.89 30.89 -33.08
CA GLY A 562 2.62 32.10 -32.72
C GLY A 562 2.59 32.48 -31.23
N VAL A 563 2.30 31.54 -30.33
CA VAL A 563 2.39 31.75 -28.87
C VAL A 563 3.72 31.19 -28.36
N THR A 564 4.42 31.96 -27.52
CA THR A 564 5.67 31.51 -26.91
C THR A 564 5.39 30.82 -25.58
N VAL A 565 5.87 29.60 -25.39
CA VAL A 565 5.77 28.86 -24.11
C VAL A 565 7.11 28.89 -23.39
N LEU A 566 7.11 29.31 -22.14
CA LEU A 566 8.27 29.40 -21.25
C LEU A 566 8.08 28.49 -20.04
N LEU A 567 9.14 27.84 -19.59
CA LEU A 567 9.18 27.13 -18.31
C LEU A 567 9.91 27.97 -17.27
N CYS A 568 9.35 28.12 -16.07
CA CYS A 568 10.01 28.80 -14.95
C CYS A 568 10.15 27.88 -13.73
N HIS A 569 11.06 28.22 -12.81
CA HIS A 569 11.36 27.44 -11.59
C HIS A 569 11.68 25.96 -11.83
N VAL A 570 12.38 25.66 -12.94
CA VAL A 570 12.74 24.28 -13.27
C VAL A 570 13.86 23.79 -12.34
N ARG A 571 13.57 22.76 -11.53
CA ARG A 571 14.55 22.17 -10.62
C ARG A 571 15.74 21.54 -11.37
N PRO A 572 16.96 21.50 -10.80
CA PRO A 572 18.15 20.93 -11.46
C PRO A 572 18.02 19.45 -11.87
N THR A 573 17.20 18.66 -11.17
CA THR A 573 16.92 17.25 -11.53
C THR A 573 16.12 17.18 -12.83
N VAL A 574 15.05 17.97 -12.91
CA VAL A 574 14.15 18.06 -14.06
C VAL A 574 14.86 18.69 -15.27
N TYR A 575 15.67 19.73 -15.04
CA TYR A 575 16.48 20.35 -16.08
C TYR A 575 17.42 19.35 -16.77
N ARG A 576 18.06 18.47 -16.00
CA ARG A 576 18.90 17.38 -16.53
C ARG A 576 18.09 16.37 -17.36
N GLN A 577 16.84 16.08 -16.98
CA GLN A 577 15.96 15.22 -17.77
C GLN A 577 15.56 15.87 -19.09
N LEU A 578 15.23 17.16 -19.08
CA LEU A 578 14.90 17.94 -20.28
C LEU A 578 16.08 18.00 -21.26
N LEU A 579 17.30 18.18 -20.75
CA LEU A 579 18.53 18.15 -21.55
C LEU A 579 18.72 16.80 -22.26
N ARG A 580 18.59 15.69 -21.54
CA ARG A 580 18.75 14.33 -22.10
C ARG A 580 17.71 13.99 -23.17
N MET A 581 16.56 14.64 -23.13
CA MET A 581 15.43 14.43 -24.04
C MET A 581 15.39 15.45 -25.19
N ASN A 582 16.47 16.20 -25.41
CA ASN A 582 16.60 17.19 -26.48
C ASN A 582 15.51 18.29 -26.47
N TYR A 583 14.92 18.60 -25.32
CA TYR A 583 13.93 19.69 -25.21
C TYR A 583 14.50 21.02 -25.73
N MET A 584 15.76 21.32 -25.38
CA MET A 584 16.46 22.55 -25.79
C MET A 584 16.62 22.70 -27.30
N GLN A 585 16.72 21.60 -28.05
CA GLN A 585 16.84 21.64 -29.51
C GLN A 585 15.53 22.09 -30.17
N VAL A 586 14.39 21.82 -29.51
CA VAL A 586 13.07 22.20 -30.01
C VAL A 586 12.66 23.57 -29.49
N ALA A 587 12.84 23.80 -28.19
CA ALA A 587 12.30 24.97 -27.51
C ALA A 587 13.26 26.17 -27.42
N GLY A 588 14.56 25.96 -27.64
CA GLY A 588 15.58 26.97 -27.38
C GLY A 588 15.94 27.05 -25.90
N ARG A 589 17.15 27.52 -25.57
CA ARG A 589 17.61 27.59 -24.16
C ARG A 589 16.93 28.72 -23.41
N GLU A 590 16.60 29.79 -24.12
CA GLU A 590 15.86 30.96 -23.66
C GLU A 590 14.43 30.64 -23.21
N SER A 591 13.89 29.48 -23.58
CA SER A 591 12.56 29.04 -23.14
C SER A 591 12.52 28.57 -21.68
N ILE A 592 13.67 28.43 -21.01
CA ILE A 592 13.77 27.93 -19.65
C ILE A 592 14.43 28.96 -18.74
N HIS A 593 13.68 29.38 -17.72
CA HIS A 593 14.15 30.26 -16.66
C HIS A 593 14.38 29.46 -15.39
N VAL A 594 15.64 29.32 -15.02
CA VAL A 594 16.07 28.74 -13.74
C VAL A 594 16.23 29.91 -12.77
N ALA A 595 15.44 29.92 -11.69
CA ALA A 595 15.62 30.85 -10.57
C ALA A 595 16.14 30.08 -9.36
#